data_AF-A0A950UX45-F1
#
_entry.id   AF-A0A950UX45-F1
#
_cell.length_a   1.000
_cell.length_b   1.000
_cell.length_c   1.000
_cell.angle_alpha   90.00
_cell.angle_beta   90.00
_cell.angle_gamma   90.00
#
_symmetry.space_group_name_H-M   'P 1'
#
loop_
_entity.id
_entity.type
_entity.pdbx_description
1 polymer ?
#
loop_
_entity_poly.entity_id
_entity_poly.type
_entity_poly.pdbx_seq_one_letter_code
_entity_poly.pdbx_strand_id
1 'polypeptide(L)'
;MLMNLRPVRRALLSVHDKNGLIDFARALAAKDVALISTGGTGKALRETGLAVTDVSEITRFPEMLDGRVKTLHPLIHGGLLGMSDNPQHAEAMRMHGIEGIDLLVSNLYPFEATVARNAGFDETIENIDIGGPAMIRAAAKNHGYVTVVVDPEDYAVVLTELDRHDGATTLELRRTLAQRAFARTAAYDAAISNWFAGELNTE
;
A
#
# COMPACT_ATOMS: atom_id res chain seq x y z
N MET A 1 0.90 -11.07 28.88
CA MET A 1 0.81 -9.98 27.88
C MET A 1 0.50 -10.64 26.56
N LEU A 2 -0.77 -10.77 26.18
CA LEU A 2 -1.11 -11.33 24.87
C LEU A 2 -0.48 -10.43 23.80
N MET A 3 0.45 -11.00 23.03
CA MET A 3 0.98 -10.38 21.82
C MET A 3 -0.23 -9.93 21.00
N ASN A 4 -0.30 -8.64 20.66
CA ASN A 4 -1.40 -8.06 19.88
C ASN A 4 -1.27 -8.50 18.41
N LEU A 5 -1.48 -9.80 18.18
CA LEU A 5 -1.41 -10.49 16.91
C LEU A 5 -2.62 -10.11 16.05
N ARG A 6 -2.39 -9.81 14.78
CA ARG A 6 -3.45 -9.51 13.81
C ARG A 6 -3.29 -10.43 12.59
N PRO A 7 -4.26 -11.34 12.34
CA PRO A 7 -4.26 -12.17 11.14
C PRO A 7 -4.27 -11.31 9.88
N VAL A 8 -3.51 -11.74 8.86
CA VAL A 8 -3.57 -11.16 7.53
C VAL A 8 -4.47 -12.03 6.68
N ARG A 9 -5.61 -11.49 6.24
CA ARG A 9 -6.58 -12.17 5.39
C ARG A 9 -6.77 -11.49 4.04
N ARG A 10 -6.54 -10.17 3.99
CA ARG A 10 -6.69 -9.36 2.78
C ARG A 10 -5.47 -8.46 2.59
N ALA A 11 -4.83 -8.57 1.42
CA ALA A 11 -3.65 -7.80 1.06
C ALA A 11 -3.94 -6.91 -0.16
N LEU A 12 -3.72 -5.60 -0.02
CA LEU A 12 -3.73 -4.66 -1.14
C LEU A 12 -2.30 -4.45 -1.65
N LEU A 13 -2.05 -4.84 -2.91
CA LEU A 13 -0.75 -4.74 -3.57
C LEU A 13 -0.82 -3.66 -4.65
N SER A 14 -0.02 -2.61 -4.54
CA SER A 14 0.04 -1.53 -5.52
C SER A 14 1.46 -0.97 -5.59
N VAL A 15 2.28 -1.57 -6.46
CA VAL A 15 3.71 -1.27 -6.55
C VAL A 15 4.12 -0.80 -7.95
N HIS A 16 5.02 0.18 -7.98
CA HIS A 16 5.79 0.51 -9.17
C HIS A 16 6.85 -0.57 -9.42
N ASP A 17 7.79 -0.73 -8.48
CA ASP A 17 8.82 -1.77 -8.51
C ASP A 17 8.22 -3.13 -8.12
N LYS A 18 8.36 -4.11 -9.01
CA LYS A 18 7.80 -5.46 -8.88
C LYS A 18 8.83 -6.51 -8.47
N ASN A 19 10.04 -6.09 -8.12
CA ASN A 19 11.07 -6.98 -7.58
C ASN A 19 10.52 -7.80 -6.41
N GLY A 20 10.64 -9.13 -6.49
CA GLY A 20 10.15 -10.07 -5.48
C GLY A 20 8.62 -10.16 -5.32
N LEU A 21 7.84 -9.33 -6.00
CA LEU A 21 6.39 -9.22 -5.79
C LEU A 21 5.66 -10.53 -6.07
N ILE A 22 5.99 -11.20 -7.17
CA ILE A 22 5.28 -12.41 -7.60
C ILE A 22 5.45 -13.53 -6.57
N ASP A 23 6.67 -13.76 -6.10
CA ASP A 23 6.95 -14.80 -5.11
C ASP A 23 6.32 -14.46 -3.75
N PHE A 24 6.36 -13.18 -3.36
CA PHE A 24 5.66 -12.70 -2.17
C PHE A 24 4.14 -12.93 -2.27
N ALA A 25 3.52 -12.57 -3.39
CA ALA A 25 2.09 -12.73 -3.60
C ALA A 25 1.66 -14.21 -3.66
N ARG A 26 2.49 -15.09 -4.24
CA ARG A 26 2.27 -16.56 -4.19
C ARG A 26 2.32 -17.09 -2.76
N ALA A 27 3.28 -16.65 -1.97
CA ALA A 27 3.39 -17.05 -0.57
C ALA A 27 2.18 -16.56 0.26
N LEU A 28 1.68 -15.36 0.00
CA LEU A 28 0.43 -14.86 0.59
C LEU A 28 -0.78 -15.72 0.17
N ALA A 29 -0.94 -15.98 -1.13
CA ALA A 29 -2.05 -16.79 -1.65
C ALA A 29 -2.03 -18.22 -1.12
N ALA A 30 -0.85 -18.82 -0.94
CA ALA A 30 -0.68 -20.15 -0.33
C ALA A 30 -1.09 -20.20 1.16
N LYS A 31 -1.29 -19.03 1.78
CA LYS A 31 -1.80 -18.86 3.15
C LYS A 31 -3.26 -18.37 3.16
N ASP A 32 -3.97 -18.54 2.05
CA ASP A 32 -5.37 -18.13 1.87
C ASP A 32 -5.60 -16.61 2.04
N VAL A 33 -4.55 -15.79 1.82
CA VAL A 33 -4.69 -14.33 1.80
C VAL A 33 -5.32 -13.90 0.47
N ALA A 34 -6.46 -13.22 0.55
CA ALA A 34 -7.11 -12.63 -0.61
C ALA A 34 -6.28 -11.45 -1.14
N LEU A 35 -5.96 -11.48 -2.43
CA LEU A 35 -5.15 -10.47 -3.09
C LEU A 35 -6.04 -9.43 -3.78
N ILE A 36 -5.82 -8.16 -3.45
CA ILE A 36 -6.44 -6.99 -4.07
C ILE A 36 -5.33 -6.22 -4.78
N SER A 37 -5.58 -5.77 -6.00
CA SER A 37 -4.58 -4.98 -6.74
C SER A 37 -5.22 -4.07 -7.78
N THR A 38 -4.43 -3.19 -8.37
CA THR A 38 -4.86 -2.26 -9.43
C THR A 38 -3.81 -2.13 -10.52
N GLY A 39 -4.23 -1.65 -11.70
CA GLY A 39 -3.37 -1.31 -12.83
C GLY A 39 -2.33 -2.38 -13.19
N GLY A 40 -1.10 -1.95 -13.50
CA GLY A 40 -0.01 -2.84 -13.91
C GLY A 40 0.39 -3.88 -12.87
N THR A 41 0.16 -3.64 -11.57
CA THR A 41 0.41 -4.62 -10.51
C THR A 41 -0.59 -5.77 -10.62
N GLY A 42 -1.88 -5.46 -10.77
CA GLY A 42 -2.94 -6.48 -10.87
C GLY A 42 -2.77 -7.34 -12.12
N LYS A 43 -2.42 -6.71 -13.24
CA LYS A 43 -2.11 -7.42 -14.49
C LYS A 43 -0.96 -8.41 -14.31
N ALA A 44 0.18 -7.96 -13.79
CA ALA A 44 1.36 -8.80 -13.61
C ALA A 44 1.08 -10.01 -12.70
N LEU A 45 0.30 -9.82 -11.63
CA LEU A 45 -0.08 -10.92 -10.75
C LEU A 45 -1.01 -11.94 -11.44
N ARG A 46 -2.04 -11.48 -12.15
CA ARG A 46 -2.98 -12.37 -12.86
C ARG A 46 -2.31 -13.18 -13.98
N GLU A 47 -1.31 -12.62 -14.66
CA GLU A 47 -0.52 -13.33 -15.67
C GLU A 47 0.22 -14.56 -15.11
N THR A 48 0.39 -14.64 -13.78
CA THR A 48 0.99 -15.81 -13.10
C THR A 48 -0.04 -16.86 -12.66
N GLY A 49 -1.32 -16.63 -12.92
CA GLY A 49 -2.42 -17.50 -12.51
C GLY A 49 -2.98 -17.22 -11.11
N LEU A 50 -2.49 -16.18 -10.42
CA LEU A 50 -3.02 -15.79 -9.11
C LEU A 50 -4.43 -15.19 -9.24
N ALA A 51 -5.32 -15.58 -8.33
CA ALA A 51 -6.62 -14.93 -8.16
C ALA A 51 -6.43 -13.55 -7.51
N VAL A 52 -6.79 -12.49 -8.23
CA VAL A 52 -6.60 -11.10 -7.78
C VAL A 52 -7.85 -10.29 -8.09
N THR A 53 -8.49 -9.78 -7.05
CA THR A 53 -9.62 -8.86 -7.15
C THR A 53 -9.13 -7.48 -7.56
N ASP A 54 -9.76 -6.89 -8.58
CA ASP A 54 -9.43 -5.53 -8.97
C ASP A 54 -9.96 -4.49 -7.98
N VAL A 55 -9.19 -3.43 -7.71
CA VAL A 55 -9.70 -2.28 -6.95
C VAL A 55 -10.98 -1.72 -7.58
N SER A 56 -11.08 -1.66 -8.91
CA SER A 56 -12.28 -1.17 -9.61
C SER A 56 -13.52 -2.03 -9.37
N GLU A 57 -13.36 -3.34 -9.14
CA GLU A 57 -14.46 -4.24 -8.77
C GLU A 57 -15.00 -3.94 -7.37
N ILE A 58 -14.10 -3.59 -6.43
CA ILE A 58 -14.45 -3.21 -5.06
C ILE A 58 -15.11 -1.82 -5.05
N THR A 59 -14.47 -0.84 -5.69
CA THR A 59 -14.94 0.55 -5.67
C THR A 59 -16.18 0.76 -6.53
N ARG A 60 -16.43 -0.14 -7.49
CA ARG A 60 -17.40 0.05 -8.59
C ARG A 60 -17.17 1.36 -9.35
N PHE A 61 -15.91 1.79 -9.38
CA PHE A 61 -15.49 3.03 -10.00
C PHE A 61 -14.27 2.74 -10.89
N PRO A 62 -14.31 3.17 -12.17
CA PRO A 62 -13.21 2.90 -13.09
C PRO A 62 -11.98 3.72 -12.70
N GLU A 63 -10.82 3.29 -13.20
CA GLU A 63 -9.63 4.14 -13.23
C GLU A 63 -9.90 5.36 -14.11
N MET A 64 -9.56 6.56 -13.61
CA MET A 64 -9.85 7.84 -14.27
C MET A 64 -8.62 8.75 -14.32
N LEU A 65 -8.65 9.72 -15.24
CA LEU A 65 -7.65 10.78 -15.40
C LEU A 65 -6.24 10.18 -15.59
N ASP A 66 -6.11 9.28 -16.57
CA ASP A 66 -4.85 8.62 -16.93
C ASP A 66 -4.17 7.90 -15.74
N GLY A 67 -4.99 7.34 -14.85
CA GLY A 67 -4.53 6.56 -13.69
C GLY A 67 -4.19 7.38 -12.45
N ARG A 68 -4.41 8.70 -12.49
CA ARG A 68 -4.27 9.60 -11.33
C ARG A 68 -5.30 9.29 -10.24
N VAL A 69 -6.49 8.81 -10.60
CA VAL A 69 -7.55 8.46 -9.64
C VAL A 69 -7.95 7.01 -9.81
N LYS A 70 -7.43 6.16 -8.90
CA LYS A 70 -7.71 4.73 -8.83
C LYS A 70 -8.02 4.23 -7.42
N THR A 71 -7.23 4.63 -6.43
CA THR A 71 -7.31 4.12 -5.04
C THR A 71 -7.81 5.16 -4.03
N LEU A 72 -7.98 6.42 -4.44
CA LEU A 72 -8.52 7.52 -3.63
C LEU A 72 -10.03 7.38 -3.43
N HIS A 73 -10.46 6.27 -2.82
CA HIS A 73 -11.86 5.90 -2.66
C HIS A 73 -12.17 5.50 -1.21
N PRO A 74 -13.35 5.86 -0.66
CA PRO A 74 -13.73 5.50 0.71
C PRO A 74 -13.73 4.00 0.99
N LEU A 75 -14.06 3.15 0.02
CA LEU A 75 -14.00 1.70 0.20
C LEU A 75 -12.57 1.17 0.39
N ILE A 76 -11.56 1.85 -0.16
CA ILE A 76 -10.15 1.47 0.02
C ILE A 76 -9.60 2.08 1.30
N HIS A 77 -9.75 3.39 1.48
CA HIS A 77 -9.23 4.07 2.68
C HIS A 77 -9.99 3.69 3.95
N GLY A 78 -11.28 3.39 3.86
CA GLY A 78 -12.07 2.83 4.96
C GLY A 78 -11.59 1.44 5.35
N GLY A 79 -11.19 0.61 4.38
CA GLY A 79 -10.58 -0.70 4.64
C GLY A 79 -9.22 -0.59 5.36
N LEU A 80 -8.44 0.45 5.05
CA LEU A 80 -7.15 0.73 5.68
C LEU A 80 -7.26 1.42 7.05
N LEU A 81 -8.29 2.26 7.27
CA LEU A 81 -8.44 3.09 8.48
C LEU A 81 -9.49 2.58 9.47
N GLY A 82 -10.25 1.56 9.09
CA GLY A 82 -11.24 0.92 9.96
C GLY A 82 -10.59 0.33 11.22
N MET A 83 -11.24 0.50 12.36
CA MET A 83 -10.83 -0.11 13.64
C MET A 83 -11.89 -1.15 14.01
N SER A 84 -11.56 -2.43 13.82
CA SER A 84 -12.56 -3.51 13.88
C SER A 84 -13.17 -3.74 15.28
N ASP A 85 -12.47 -3.33 16.34
CA ASP A 85 -12.92 -3.43 17.73
C ASP A 85 -13.59 -2.13 18.24
N ASN A 86 -13.65 -1.08 17.42
CA ASN A 86 -14.47 0.10 17.69
C ASN A 86 -15.88 -0.13 17.13
N PRO A 87 -16.94 -0.21 17.97
CA PRO A 87 -18.29 -0.53 17.51
C PRO A 87 -18.84 0.44 16.47
N GLN A 88 -18.50 1.73 16.56
CA GLN A 88 -18.95 2.74 15.59
C GLN A 88 -18.28 2.56 14.22
N HIS A 89 -16.99 2.24 14.21
CA HIS A 89 -16.27 1.95 12.97
C HIS A 89 -16.79 0.65 12.34
N ALA A 90 -16.94 -0.42 13.13
CA ALA A 90 -17.44 -1.70 12.65
C ALA A 90 -18.84 -1.57 12.02
N GLU A 91 -19.74 -0.82 12.65
CA GLU A 91 -21.08 -0.58 12.12
C GLU A 91 -21.04 0.27 10.84
N ALA A 92 -20.25 1.35 10.79
CA ALA A 92 -20.10 2.16 9.59
C ALA A 92 -19.52 1.35 8.42
N MET A 93 -18.50 0.52 8.69
CA MET A 93 -17.91 -0.36 7.69
C MET A 93 -18.94 -1.35 7.13
N ARG A 94 -19.70 -2.01 8.02
CA ARG A 94 -20.77 -2.95 7.63
C ARG A 94 -21.85 -2.26 6.80
N MET A 95 -22.32 -1.09 7.23
CA MET A 95 -23.37 -0.31 6.56
C MET A 95 -22.98 0.14 5.16
N HIS A 96 -21.70 0.45 4.95
CA HIS A 96 -21.18 0.94 3.67
C HIS A 96 -20.47 -0.12 2.84
N GLY A 97 -20.49 -1.40 3.25
CA GLY A 97 -19.84 -2.49 2.52
C GLY A 97 -18.32 -2.35 2.45
N ILE A 98 -17.71 -1.76 3.49
CA ILE A 98 -16.27 -1.59 3.60
C ILE A 98 -15.70 -2.85 4.26
N GLU A 99 -14.87 -3.57 3.52
CA GLU A 99 -14.12 -4.71 4.04
C GLU A 99 -12.71 -4.27 4.46
N GLY A 100 -12.22 -4.83 5.58
CA GLY A 100 -10.89 -4.52 6.11
C GLY A 100 -9.75 -4.92 5.16
N ILE A 101 -8.63 -4.21 5.26
CA ILE A 101 -7.38 -4.55 4.58
C ILE A 101 -6.32 -4.71 5.67
N ASP A 102 -5.72 -5.90 5.77
CA ASP A 102 -4.81 -6.24 6.87
C ASP A 102 -3.34 -6.02 6.50
N LEU A 103 -3.04 -6.05 5.19
CA LEU A 103 -1.72 -5.82 4.63
C LEU A 103 -1.80 -4.86 3.45
N LEU A 104 -1.02 -3.78 3.49
CA LEU A 104 -0.76 -2.90 2.34
C LEU A 104 0.68 -3.11 1.88
N VAL A 105 0.87 -3.38 0.60
CA VAL A 105 2.18 -3.36 -0.06
C VAL A 105 2.16 -2.27 -1.11
N SER A 106 2.93 -1.20 -0.90
CA SER A 106 2.97 -0.08 -1.84
C SER A 106 4.33 0.62 -1.83
N ASN A 107 4.99 0.60 -2.98
CA ASN A 107 6.14 1.45 -3.25
C ASN A 107 5.76 2.52 -4.28
N LEU A 108 6.41 3.67 -4.16
CA LEU A 108 6.05 4.90 -4.86
C LEU A 108 6.63 4.95 -6.27
N TYR A 109 6.10 5.84 -7.10
CA TYR A 109 6.70 6.15 -8.39
C TYR A 109 8.13 6.69 -8.20
N PRO A 110 9.05 6.42 -9.14
CA PRO A 110 10.48 6.67 -8.96
C PRO A 110 10.82 8.15 -9.23
N PHE A 111 10.18 9.07 -8.49
CA PHE A 111 10.34 10.51 -8.66
C PHE A 111 11.80 10.94 -8.59
N GLU A 112 12.54 10.46 -7.58
CA GLU A 112 13.95 10.80 -7.40
C GLU A 112 14.82 10.34 -8.59
N ALA A 113 14.50 9.16 -9.16
CA ALA A 113 15.20 8.66 -10.35
C ALA A 113 14.83 9.47 -11.61
N THR A 114 13.59 9.92 -11.71
CA THR A 114 13.11 10.81 -12.79
C THR A 114 13.81 12.16 -12.75
N VAL A 115 13.99 12.74 -11.56
CA VAL A 115 14.80 13.96 -11.38
C VAL A 115 16.28 13.70 -11.73
N ALA A 116 16.85 12.59 -11.26
CA ALA A 116 18.27 12.27 -11.47
C ALA A 116 18.67 12.09 -12.95
N ARG A 117 17.73 11.70 -13.81
CA ARG A 117 17.94 11.60 -15.26
C ARG A 117 17.65 12.89 -16.04
N ASN A 118 17.37 14.00 -15.35
CA ASN A 118 16.99 15.30 -15.94
C ASN A 118 15.78 15.20 -16.89
N ALA A 119 14.73 14.52 -16.45
CA ALA A 119 13.46 14.50 -17.16
C ALA A 119 12.88 15.92 -17.32
N GLY A 120 12.03 16.12 -18.34
CA GLY A 120 11.35 17.39 -18.54
C GLY A 120 10.36 17.71 -17.40
N PHE A 121 9.94 18.97 -17.30
CA PHE A 121 9.00 19.42 -16.27
C PHE A 121 7.72 18.58 -16.23
N ASP A 122 7.01 18.46 -17.36
CA ASP A 122 5.75 17.73 -17.46
C ASP A 122 5.93 16.25 -17.09
N GLU A 123 7.01 15.62 -17.56
CA GLU A 123 7.33 14.22 -17.23
C GLU A 123 7.60 14.04 -15.73
N THR A 124 8.26 15.01 -15.10
CA THR A 124 8.54 14.99 -13.67
C THR A 124 7.26 15.16 -12.85
N ILE A 125 6.36 16.03 -13.29
CA ILE A 125 5.02 16.21 -12.68
C ILE A 125 4.19 14.92 -12.76
N GLU A 126 4.17 14.22 -13.90
CA GLU A 126 3.43 12.95 -14.03
C GLU A 126 3.98 11.82 -13.14
N ASN A 127 5.23 11.95 -12.66
CA ASN A 127 5.84 10.99 -11.75
C ASN A 127 5.61 11.29 -10.26
N ILE A 128 4.81 12.31 -9.93
CA ILE A 128 4.36 12.58 -8.56
C ILE A 128 3.17 11.66 -8.22
N ASP A 129 3.40 10.71 -7.31
CA ASP A 129 2.37 9.80 -6.85
C ASP A 129 1.48 10.46 -5.79
N ILE A 130 0.16 10.36 -5.97
CA ILE A 130 -0.84 10.86 -5.02
C ILE A 130 -1.46 9.70 -4.21
N GLY A 131 -1.83 8.63 -4.91
CA GLY A 131 -2.53 7.50 -4.30
C GLY A 131 -1.62 6.67 -3.40
N GLY A 132 -0.37 6.44 -3.81
CA GLY A 132 0.64 5.72 -3.04
C GLY A 132 0.86 6.33 -1.66
N PRO A 133 1.29 7.60 -1.54
CA PRO A 133 1.50 8.23 -0.25
C PRO A 133 0.23 8.28 0.61
N ALA A 134 -0.93 8.49 0.01
CA ALA A 134 -2.20 8.47 0.73
C ALA A 134 -2.50 7.11 1.39
N MET A 135 -2.32 6.00 0.64
CA MET A 135 -2.51 4.65 1.17
C MET A 135 -1.46 4.30 2.22
N ILE A 136 -0.18 4.60 1.96
CA ILE A 136 0.93 4.33 2.89
C ILE A 136 0.69 5.02 4.23
N ARG A 137 0.35 6.32 4.21
CA ARG A 137 0.07 7.08 5.44
C ARG A 137 -1.16 6.56 6.17
N ALA A 138 -2.20 6.15 5.44
CA ALA A 138 -3.40 5.57 6.04
C ALA A 138 -3.10 4.25 6.78
N ALA A 139 -2.38 3.33 6.14
CA ALA A 139 -1.99 2.06 6.75
C ALA A 139 -1.03 2.26 7.93
N ALA A 140 -0.02 3.11 7.78
CA ALA A 140 0.95 3.41 8.84
C ALA A 140 0.28 4.07 10.06
N LYS A 141 -0.67 4.99 9.86
CA LYS A 141 -1.49 5.56 10.94
C LYS A 141 -2.24 4.45 11.68
N ASN A 142 -2.79 3.47 10.95
CA ASN A 142 -3.61 2.40 11.51
C ASN A 142 -2.82 1.11 11.82
N HIS A 143 -1.53 1.21 12.14
CA HIS A 143 -0.64 0.07 12.41
C HIS A 143 -1.08 -0.83 13.58
N GLY A 144 -2.07 -0.42 14.37
CA GLY A 144 -2.74 -1.31 15.33
C GLY A 144 -3.43 -2.50 14.67
N TYR A 145 -3.85 -2.34 13.41
CA TYR A 145 -4.65 -3.30 12.62
C TYR A 145 -3.98 -3.65 11.29
N VAL A 146 -3.30 -2.71 10.64
CA VAL A 146 -2.77 -2.89 9.28
C VAL A 146 -1.25 -3.01 9.29
N THR A 147 -0.72 -3.99 8.57
CA THR A 147 0.70 -4.10 8.25
C THR A 147 0.97 -3.33 6.97
N VAL A 148 1.94 -2.40 6.96
CA VAL A 148 2.31 -1.64 5.76
C VAL A 148 3.71 -2.04 5.31
N VAL A 149 3.93 -2.27 4.03
CA VAL A 149 5.23 -2.59 3.44
C VAL A 149 5.48 -1.64 2.29
N VAL A 150 6.61 -0.91 2.35
CA VAL A 150 6.98 0.09 1.33
C VAL A 150 8.23 -0.27 0.55
N ASP A 151 8.90 -1.35 0.94
CA ASP A 151 10.17 -1.80 0.37
C ASP A 151 10.15 -3.33 0.16
N PRO A 152 10.54 -3.85 -1.02
CA PRO A 152 10.68 -5.28 -1.26
C PRO A 152 11.61 -6.01 -0.28
N GLU A 153 12.59 -5.34 0.31
CA GLU A 153 13.48 -5.93 1.32
C GLU A 153 12.71 -6.46 2.54
N ASP A 154 11.52 -5.91 2.81
CA ASP A 154 10.70 -6.29 3.94
C ASP A 154 9.75 -7.48 3.67
N TYR A 155 9.73 -8.02 2.44
CA TYR A 155 8.89 -9.19 2.11
C TYR A 155 9.27 -10.42 2.95
N ALA A 156 10.57 -10.70 3.07
CA ALA A 156 11.04 -11.88 3.79
C ALA A 156 10.70 -11.84 5.29
N VAL A 157 10.83 -10.67 5.92
CA VAL A 157 10.51 -10.52 7.35
C VAL A 157 8.99 -10.66 7.58
N VAL A 158 8.16 -10.15 6.68
CA VAL A 158 6.70 -10.31 6.77
C VAL A 158 6.30 -11.77 6.61
N LEU A 159 6.82 -12.49 5.60
CA LEU A 159 6.50 -13.92 5.44
C LEU A 159 6.95 -14.74 6.66
N THR A 160 8.14 -14.48 7.17
CA THR A 160 8.67 -15.14 8.37
C THR A 160 7.76 -14.89 9.58
N GLU A 161 7.25 -13.68 9.74
CA GLU A 161 6.30 -13.36 10.82
C GLU A 161 5.01 -14.15 10.68
N LEU A 162 4.44 -14.20 9.47
CA LEU A 162 3.22 -14.96 9.17
C LEU A 162 3.43 -16.45 9.44
N ASP A 163 4.60 -17.02 9.10
CA ASP A 163 4.93 -18.42 9.40
C ASP A 163 5.00 -18.71 10.90
N ARG A 164 5.59 -17.79 11.67
CA ARG A 164 5.78 -17.96 13.13
C ARG A 164 4.50 -17.77 13.93
N HIS A 165 3.53 -17.03 13.39
CA HIS A 165 2.37 -16.56 14.12
C HIS A 165 1.04 -16.94 13.45
N ASP A 166 1.01 -18.09 12.75
CA ASP A 166 -0.22 -18.67 12.17
C ASP A 166 -0.98 -17.68 11.28
N GLY A 167 -0.25 -17.05 10.35
CA GLY A 167 -0.80 -16.06 9.43
C GLY A 167 -1.04 -14.68 10.04
N ALA A 168 -0.53 -14.39 11.23
CA ALA A 168 -0.66 -13.09 11.88
C ALA A 168 0.65 -12.31 11.97
N THR A 169 0.56 -10.98 12.13
CA THR A 169 1.71 -10.13 12.45
C THR A 169 1.68 -9.66 13.89
N THR A 170 2.84 -9.42 14.49
CA THR A 170 2.93 -8.76 15.81
C THR A 170 2.77 -7.24 15.69
N LEU A 171 2.36 -6.61 16.79
CA LEU A 171 2.34 -5.15 16.90
C LEU A 171 3.75 -4.53 16.77
N GLU A 172 4.78 -5.26 17.20
CA GLU A 172 6.18 -4.82 17.10
C GLU A 172 6.60 -4.66 15.64
N LEU A 173 6.36 -5.68 14.81
CA LEU A 173 6.60 -5.59 13.36
C LEU A 173 5.80 -4.44 12.75
N ARG A 174 4.49 -4.36 13.03
CA ARG A 174 3.64 -3.30 12.45
C ARG A 174 4.11 -1.89 12.81
N ARG A 175 4.58 -1.66 14.05
CA ARG A 175 5.15 -0.36 14.46
C ARG A 175 6.45 -0.04 13.73
N THR A 176 7.34 -1.02 13.61
CA THR A 176 8.61 -0.88 12.89
C THR A 176 8.35 -0.48 11.44
N LEU A 177 7.46 -1.21 10.76
CA LEU A 177 7.14 -0.91 9.37
C LEU A 177 6.38 0.41 9.19
N ALA A 178 5.51 0.79 10.14
CA ALA A 178 4.85 2.09 10.12
C ALA A 178 5.83 3.27 10.25
N GLN A 179 6.87 3.13 11.08
CA GLN A 179 7.94 4.13 11.18
C GLN A 179 8.67 4.27 9.83
N ARG A 180 9.04 3.15 9.20
CA ARG A 180 9.69 3.15 7.87
C ARG A 180 8.80 3.74 6.79
N ALA A 181 7.50 3.42 6.82
CA ALA A 181 6.51 3.97 5.91
C ALA A 181 6.43 5.51 5.99
N PHE A 182 6.34 6.08 7.20
CA PHE A 182 6.35 7.53 7.37
C PHE A 182 7.69 8.17 6.98
N ALA A 183 8.81 7.51 7.27
CA ALA A 183 10.13 7.96 6.82
C ALA A 183 10.21 8.01 5.29
N ARG A 184 9.67 7.00 4.59
CA ARG A 184 9.65 6.97 3.12
C ARG A 184 8.80 8.09 2.53
N THR A 185 7.59 8.32 3.05
CA THR A 185 6.76 9.43 2.55
C THR A 185 7.36 10.80 2.86
N ALA A 186 8.01 10.97 4.02
CA ALA A 186 8.71 12.20 4.35
C ALA A 186 9.88 12.49 3.39
N ALA A 187 10.67 11.47 3.07
CA ALA A 187 11.75 11.58 2.09
C ALA A 187 11.22 11.91 0.67
N TYR A 188 10.11 11.28 0.29
CA TYR A 188 9.47 11.50 -1.01
C TYR A 188 8.95 12.94 -1.16
N ASP A 189 8.22 13.44 -0.17
CA ASP A 189 7.71 14.82 -0.17
C ASP A 189 8.86 15.84 -0.15
N ALA A 190 9.94 15.58 0.59
CA ALA A 190 11.13 16.42 0.59
C ALA A 190 11.80 16.47 -0.80
N ALA A 191 11.90 15.33 -1.50
CA ALA A 191 12.45 15.29 -2.85
C ALA A 191 11.61 16.12 -3.83
N ILE A 192 10.28 16.03 -3.77
CA ILE A 192 9.37 16.84 -4.60
C ILE A 192 9.53 18.33 -4.29
N SER A 193 9.54 18.70 -3.01
CA SER A 193 9.71 20.10 -2.58
C SER A 193 11.03 20.68 -3.07
N ASN A 194 12.13 19.94 -2.90
CA ASN A 194 13.46 20.39 -3.32
C ASN A 194 13.57 20.51 -4.85
N TRP A 195 12.94 19.61 -5.60
CA TRP A 195 12.87 19.73 -7.05
C TRP A 195 12.14 21.00 -7.48
N PHE A 196 10.95 21.28 -6.91
CA PHE A 196 10.24 22.54 -7.18
C PHE A 196 11.06 23.77 -6.80
N ALA A 197 11.79 23.72 -5.68
CA ALA A 197 12.67 24.82 -5.27
C ALA A 197 13.74 25.10 -6.34
N GLY A 198 14.33 24.04 -6.91
CA GLY A 198 15.25 24.14 -8.04
C GLY A 198 14.61 24.73 -9.31
N GLU A 199 13.42 24.27 -9.70
CA GLU A 199 12.70 24.79 -10.87
C GLU A 199 12.29 26.27 -10.71
N LEU A 200 11.88 26.66 -9.49
CA LEU A 200 11.42 28.01 -9.18
C LEU A 200 12.56 28.97 -8.80
N ASN A 201 13.79 28.47 -8.61
CA ASN A 201 14.92 29.19 -8.04
C ASN A 201 14.59 29.81 -6.66
N THR A 202 13.93 29.03 -5.80
CA THR A 202 13.62 29.42 -4.42
C THR A 202 14.47 28.61 -3.44
N GLU A 203 14.73 29.17 -2.24
CA GLU A 203 15.44 28.47 -1.15
C GLU A 203 14.62 27.33 -0.53
#